data_AF-D6RM21-F1
#
_entry.id   AF-D6RM21-F1
#
_cell.length_a   1.000
_cell.length_b   1.000
_cell.length_c   1.000
_cell.angle_alpha   90.00
_cell.angle_beta   90.00
_cell.angle_gamma   90.00
#
_symmetry.space_group_name_H-M   'P 1'
#
loop_
_entity.id
_entity.type
_entity.pdbx_description
1 polymer ?
#
loop_
_entity_poly.entity_id
_entity_poly.type
_entity_poly.pdbx_seq_one_letter_code
_entity_poly.pdbx_strand_id
1 'polypeptide(L)'
;MASRETRLRALALYKELHRLGREYPDPSYDFHGKIRRLYEKNRNLTDKEEIENALRLGEYIKKETLALYSLRKYRHLKRMYPNSSMSDP
;
A
#
# COMPACT_ATOMS: atom_id res chain seq x y z
N MET A 1 -10.58 -4.32 24.82
CA MET A 1 -9.40 -3.48 25.10
C MET A 1 -8.34 -3.71 24.02
N ALA A 2 -7.70 -2.64 23.55
CA ALA A 2 -6.59 -2.73 22.60
C ALA A 2 -5.42 -3.55 23.20
N SER A 3 -5.01 -4.60 22.49
CA SER A 3 -3.93 -5.50 22.91
C SER A 3 -2.57 -4.97 22.47
N ARG A 4 -1.51 -5.28 23.24
CA ARG A 4 -0.11 -5.01 22.84
C ARG A 4 0.20 -5.56 21.45
N GLU A 5 -0.37 -6.72 21.10
CA GLU A 5 -0.22 -7.34 19.78
C GLU A 5 -0.79 -6.48 18.65
N THR A 6 -1.98 -5.92 18.84
CA THR A 6 -2.63 -5.04 17.86
C THR A 6 -1.81 -3.77 17.61
N ARG A 7 -1.21 -3.21 18.67
CA ARG A 7 -0.29 -2.06 18.57
C ARG A 7 0.97 -2.41 17.77
N LEU A 8 1.57 -3.57 18.02
CA LEU A 8 2.75 -4.03 17.28
C LEU A 8 2.44 -4.25 15.80
N ARG A 9 1.29 -4.87 15.49
CA ARG A 9 0.80 -5.03 14.10
C ARG A 9 0.59 -3.67 13.42
N ALA A 10 -0.06 -2.73 14.08
CA ALA A 10 -0.29 -1.39 13.53
C ALA A 10 1.02 -0.66 13.20
N LEU A 11 2.02 -0.75 14.09
CA LEU A 11 3.34 -0.14 13.90
C LEU A 11 4.12 -0.80 12.75
N ALA A 12 4.07 -2.13 12.64
CA ALA A 12 4.71 -2.85 11.54
C ALA A 12 4.09 -2.43 10.20
N LEU A 13 2.75 -2.44 10.11
CA LEU A 13 2.01 -2.04 8.92
C LEU A 13 2.30 -0.59 8.52
N TYR A 14 2.42 0.34 9.49
CA TYR A 14 2.78 1.72 9.23
C TYR A 14 4.15 1.84 8.55
N LYS A 15 5.16 1.13 9.06
CA LYS A 15 6.52 1.14 8.48
C LYS A 15 6.54 0.56 7.07
N GLU A 16 5.78 -0.52 6.84
CA GLU A 16 5.66 -1.12 5.52
C GLU A 16 5.01 -0.16 4.52
N LEU A 17 3.86 0.42 4.87
CA LEU A 17 3.17 1.41 4.04
C LEU A 17 4.05 2.64 3.78
N HIS A 18 4.76 3.12 4.79
CA HIS A 18 5.68 4.24 4.64
C HIS A 18 6.85 3.91 3.69
N ARG A 19 7.38 2.68 3.75
CA ARG A 19 8.41 2.22 2.80
C ARG A 19 7.85 2.15 1.39
N LEU A 20 6.68 1.53 1.22
CA LEU A 20 6.01 1.45 -0.06
C LEU A 20 5.79 2.85 -0.64
N GLY A 21 5.27 3.80 0.14
CA GLY A 21 5.00 5.16 -0.34
C GLY A 21 6.19 5.90 -0.98
N ARG A 22 7.45 5.51 -0.71
CA ARG A 22 8.62 6.13 -1.36
C ARG A 22 8.73 5.81 -2.85
N GLU A 23 8.22 4.65 -3.26
CA GLU A 23 8.29 4.18 -4.65
C GLU A 23 7.02 4.50 -5.45
N TYR A 24 6.08 5.24 -4.83
CA TYR A 24 4.75 5.47 -5.37
C TYR A 24 4.85 6.13 -6.76
N PRO A 25 4.05 5.71 -7.76
CA PRO A 25 4.30 6.13 -9.14
C PRO A 25 4.05 7.62 -9.39
N ASP A 26 3.17 8.23 -8.60
CA ASP A 26 2.77 9.63 -8.73
C ASP A 26 3.43 10.48 -7.63
N PRO A 27 4.39 11.36 -7.98
CA PRO A 27 5.07 12.22 -7.01
C PRO A 27 4.19 13.36 -6.47
N SER A 28 3.10 13.71 -7.17
CA SER A 28 2.14 14.71 -6.69
C SER A 28 1.18 14.14 -5.65
N TYR A 29 1.09 12.80 -5.56
CA TYR A 29 0.26 12.13 -4.59
C TYR A 29 0.92 12.11 -3.21
N ASP A 30 0.35 12.85 -2.26
CA ASP A 30 0.78 12.88 -0.85
C ASP A 30 0.45 11.55 -0.12
N PHE A 31 1.15 10.47 -0.50
CA PHE A 31 0.94 9.14 0.09
C PHE A 31 1.27 9.15 1.58
N HIS A 32 2.44 9.66 1.95
CA HIS A 32 2.90 9.67 3.35
C HIS A 32 2.00 10.51 4.24
N GLY A 33 1.57 11.69 3.79
CA GLY A 33 0.64 12.52 4.55
C GLY A 33 -0.72 11.86 4.70
N LYS A 34 -1.23 11.15 3.68
CA LYS A 34 -2.48 10.39 3.81
C LYS A 34 -2.38 9.24 4.82
N ILE A 35 -1.29 8.47 4.80
CA ILE A 35 -1.06 7.41 5.80
C ILE A 35 -0.96 8.00 7.20
N ARG A 36 -0.22 9.10 7.36
CA ARG A 36 -0.11 9.80 8.64
C ARG A 36 -1.48 10.23 9.15
N ARG A 37 -2.29 10.92 8.33
CA ARG A 37 -3.64 11.36 8.68
C ARG A 37 -4.57 10.19 9.04
N LEU A 38 -4.44 9.06 8.34
CA LEU A 38 -5.21 7.84 8.64
C LEU A 38 -4.89 7.30 10.04
N TYR A 39 -3.61 7.22 10.41
CA TYR A 39 -3.21 6.76 11.73
C TYR A 39 -3.53 7.77 12.83
N GLU A 40 -3.39 9.07 12.56
CA GLU A 40 -3.77 10.13 13.50
C GLU A 40 -5.27 10.12 13.78
N LYS A 41 -6.13 9.90 12.78
CA LYS A 41 -7.59 9.78 12.96
C LYS A 41 -7.96 8.60 13.85
N ASN A 42 -7.23 7.49 13.74
CA ASN A 42 -7.52 6.24 14.44
C ASN A 42 -6.73 6.04 15.75
N ARG A 43 -5.99 7.06 16.22
CA ARG A 43 -5.07 6.94 17.36
C ARG A 43 -5.73 6.56 18.70
N ASN A 44 -6.99 6.91 18.87
CA ASN A 44 -7.74 6.75 20.12
C ASN A 44 -8.74 5.58 20.04
N LEU A 45 -8.67 4.73 19.01
CA LEU A 45 -9.53 3.55 18.90
C LEU A 45 -9.22 2.57 20.04
N THR A 46 -10.25 2.18 20.77
CA THR A 46 -10.16 1.24 21.91
C THR A 46 -10.94 -0.05 21.68
N ASP A 47 -11.94 0.01 20.80
CA ASP A 47 -12.74 -1.14 20.40
C ASP A 47 -11.93 -2.12 19.53
N LYS A 48 -12.11 -3.42 19.79
CA LYS A 48 -11.30 -4.45 19.14
C LYS A 48 -11.70 -4.64 17.67
N GLU A 49 -12.99 -4.56 17.36
CA GLU A 49 -13.47 -4.75 15.99
C GLU A 49 -13.10 -3.57 15.11
N GLU A 50 -13.24 -2.34 15.62
CA GLU A 50 -12.81 -1.13 14.92
C GLU A 50 -11.30 -1.13 14.62
N ILE A 51 -10.47 -1.59 15.56
CA ILE A 51 -9.03 -1.71 15.33
C ILE A 51 -8.72 -2.72 14.22
N GLU A 52 -9.37 -3.90 14.24
CA GLU A 52 -9.14 -4.90 13.19
C GLU A 52 -9.69 -4.42 11.83
N ASN A 53 -10.80 -3.69 11.82
CA ASN A 53 -11.31 -3.02 10.61
C ASN A 53 -10.29 -2.03 10.03
N ALA A 54 -9.69 -1.19 10.88
CA ALA A 54 -8.66 -0.23 10.47
C ALA A 54 -7.39 -0.93 9.96
N LEU A 55 -6.95 -2.01 10.62
CA LEU A 55 -5.82 -2.82 10.16
C LEU A 55 -6.10 -3.47 8.80
N ARG A 56 -7.30 -4.03 8.60
CA ARG A 56 -7.71 -4.62 7.32
C ARG A 56 -7.69 -3.60 6.19
N LEU A 57 -8.15 -2.38 6.46
CA LEU A 57 -8.06 -1.28 5.49
C LEU A 57 -6.61 -0.96 5.14
N GLY A 58 -5.71 -0.90 6.13
CA GLY A 58 -4.28 -0.68 5.88
C GLY A 58 -3.64 -1.80 5.04
N GLU A 59 -3.99 -3.07 5.30
CA GLU A 59 -3.54 -4.22 4.49
C GLU A 59 -4.08 -4.17 3.06
N TYR A 60 -5.33 -3.72 2.89
CA TYR A 60 -5.90 -3.49 1.56
C TYR A 60 -5.10 -2.43 0.79
N ILE A 61 -4.82 -1.28 1.40
CA ILE A 61 -4.01 -0.20 0.79
C ILE A 61 -2.62 -0.72 0.40
N LYS A 62 -1.99 -1.55 1.24
CA LYS A 62 -0.69 -2.19 0.94
C LYS A 62 -0.78 -3.05 -0.33
N LYS A 63 -1.79 -3.92 -0.44
CA LYS A 63 -2.01 -4.79 -1.60
C LYS A 63 -2.24 -3.99 -2.88
N GLU A 64 -3.10 -2.96 -2.83
CA GLU A 64 -3.35 -2.08 -3.96
C GLU A 64 -2.07 -1.35 -4.41
N THR A 65 -1.27 -0.86 -3.47
CA THR A 65 0.00 -0.19 -3.77
C THR A 65 0.99 -1.13 -4.45
N LEU A 66 1.09 -2.39 -3.98
CA LEU A 66 1.92 -3.41 -4.63
C LEU A 66 1.40 -3.77 -6.02
N ALA A 67 0.07 -3.85 -6.20
CA ALA A 67 -0.54 -4.09 -7.51
C ALA A 67 -0.20 -2.97 -8.50
N LEU A 68 -0.22 -1.71 -8.06
CA LEU A 68 0.19 -0.57 -8.87
C LEU A 68 1.66 -0.66 -9.30
N TYR A 69 2.56 -1.16 -8.44
CA TYR A 69 3.96 -1.41 -8.81
C TYR A 69 4.11 -2.50 -9.86
N SER A 70 3.42 -3.61 -9.68
CA SER A 70 3.38 -4.69 -10.67
C SER A 70 2.83 -4.19 -12.01
N LEU A 71 1.78 -3.38 -11.99
CA LEU A 71 1.19 -2.80 -13.19
C LEU A 71 2.14 -1.82 -13.89
N ARG A 72 2.85 -0.96 -13.15
CA ARG A 72 3.88 -0.07 -13.71
C ARG A 72 4.97 -0.88 -14.40
N LYS A 73 5.48 -1.92 -13.75
CA LYS A 73 6.50 -2.83 -14.30
C LYS A 73 6.00 -3.53 -15.57
N TYR A 74 4.79 -4.08 -15.53
CA TYR A 74 4.16 -4.72 -16.68
C TYR A 74 4.00 -3.76 -17.86
N ARG A 75 3.49 -2.54 -17.63
CA ARG A 75 3.34 -1.51 -18.68
C ARG A 75 4.67 -1.13 -19.31
N HIS A 76 5.74 -1.06 -18.52
CA HIS A 76 7.08 -0.81 -19.05
C HIS A 76 7.58 -1.97 -19.92
N LEU A 77 7.50 -3.21 -19.42
CA LEU A 77 7.90 -4.40 -20.19
C LEU A 77 7.13 -4.55 -21.50
N LYS A 78 5.81 -4.34 -21.47
CA LYS A 78 4.95 -4.40 -22.68
C LYS A 78 5.35 -3.38 -23.74
N ARG A 79 5.88 -2.20 -23.34
CA ARG A 79 6.38 -1.18 -24.28
C ARG A 79 7.75 -1.52 -24.84
N MET A 80 8.62 -2.13 -24.03
CA MET A 80 9.97 -2.51 -24.44
C MET A 80 9.99 -3.75 -25.33
N TYR A 81 9.03 -4.65 -25.13
CA TYR A 81 8.86 -5.89 -25.88
C TYR A 81 7.47 -5.91 -26.54
N PRO A 82 7.17 -5.02 -27.49
CA PRO A 82 5.98 -5.16 -28.32
C PRO A 82 6.15 -6.47 -29.10
N ASN A 83 5.14 -7.35 -29.06
CA ASN A 83 5.17 -8.69 -29.65
C ASN A 83 5.94 -8.73 -31.00
N SER A 84 7.21 -9.13 -30.98
CA SER A 84 7.90 -9.66 -32.16
C SER A 84 7.33 -11.06 -32.40
N SER A 85 6.11 -11.10 -32.94
CA SER A 85 5.46 -12.31 -33.45
C SER A 85 4.56 -11.97 -34.64
N MET A 86 5.07 -11.16 -35.59
CA MET A 86 4.63 -11.15 -36.98
C MET A 86 5.81 -10.73 -37.86
N SER A 87 6.82 -11.60 -37.90
CA SER A 87 7.77 -11.67 -39.00
C SER A 87 8.37 -13.08 -38.97
N ASP A 88 7.51 -14.07 -39.20
CA ASP A 88 7.93 -15.32 -39.82
C ASP A 88 7.45 -15.26 -41.29
N PRO A 89 8.29 -15.65 -42.27
CA PRO A 89 8.11 -15.42 -43.70
C PRO A 89 6.94 -16.17 -44.35
#